data_AF-W2TNV8-F1
#
_entry.id   AF-W2TNV8-F1
#
_cell.length_a   1.000
_cell.length_b   1.000
_cell.length_c   1.000
_cell.angle_alpha   90.00
_cell.angle_beta   90.00
_cell.angle_gamma   90.00
#
_symmetry.space_group_name_H-M   'P 1'
#
loop_
_entity.id
_entity.type
_entity.pdbx_description
1 polymer ?
#
loop_
_entity_poly.entity_id
_entity_poly.type
_entity_poly.pdbx_seq_one_letter_code
_entity_poly.pdbx_strand_id
1 'polypeptide(L)' 'MGNVNRYFKNGVEVLWSPIKEVLGSTKYARYQIAFTGHSLGGALAVLAAARTVAE' A
#
# COMPACT_ATOMS: atom_id res chain seq x y z
N MET A 1 2.23 10.67 -6.79
CA MET A 1 2.97 9.54 -7.37
C MET A 1 3.29 9.85 -8.83
N GLY A 2 4.47 9.46 -9.33
CA GLY A 2 4.86 9.65 -10.73
C GLY A 2 4.23 8.60 -11.66
N ASN A 3 4.84 8.38 -12.83
CA ASN A 3 4.43 7.32 -13.77
C ASN A 3 4.75 5.93 -13.20
N VAL A 4 3.71 5.11 -13.04
CA VAL A 4 3.82 3.73 -12.52
C VAL A 4 3.34 2.76 -13.60
N ASN A 5 4.02 1.61 -13.73
CA ASN A 5 3.58 0.57 -14.65
C ASN A 5 2.14 0.12 -14.32
N ARG A 6 1.27 0.06 -15.35
CA ARG A 6 -0.16 -0.25 -15.22
C ARG A 6 -0.43 -1.56 -14.46
N TYR A 7 0.40 -2.58 -14.65
CA TYR A 7 0.26 -3.86 -13.97
C TYR A 7 0.35 -3.71 -12.45
N PHE A 8 1.38 -3.02 -11.95
CA PHE A 8 1.54 -2.79 -10.51
C PHE A 8 0.51 -1.80 -9.96
N LYS A 9 0.13 -0.77 -10.75
CA LYS A 9 -0.93 0.16 -10.37
C LYS A 9 -2.25 -0.57 -10.11
N ASN A 10 -2.69 -1.38 -11.08
CA ASN A 10 -3.92 -2.17 -10.95
C ASN A 10 -3.82 -3.16 -9.78
N GLY A 11 -2.65 -3.79 -9.60
CA GLY A 11 -2.42 -4.70 -8.48
C GLY A 11 -2.63 -4.05 -7.12
N VAL A 12 -2.09 -2.84 -6.90
CA VAL A 12 -2.31 -2.11 -5.65
C VAL A 12 -3.74 -1.62 -5.52
N GLU A 13 -4.39 -1.18 -6.60
CA GLU A 13 -5.79 -0.74 -6.56
C GLU A 13 -6.74 -1.85 -6.08
N VAL A 14 -6.57 -3.09 -6.56
CA VAL A 14 -7.38 -4.23 -6.13
C VAL A 14 -7.20 -4.53 -4.63
N LEU A 15 -5.99 -4.37 -4.10
CA LEU A 15 -5.67 -4.64 -2.70
C LEU A 15 -5.97 -3.46 -1.76
N TRP A 16 -6.28 -2.26 -2.28
CA TRP A 16 -6.26 -1.05 -1.47
C TRP A 16 -7.38 -0.98 -0.43
N SER A 17 -8.60 -1.41 -0.78
CA SER A 17 -9.74 -1.32 0.12
C SER A 17 -9.50 -2.00 1.49
N PRO A 18 -9.10 -3.28 1.56
CA PRO A 18 -8.83 -3.92 2.85
C PRO A 18 -7.60 -3.32 3.57
N ILE A 19 -6.59 -2.83 2.84
CA ILE A 19 -5.45 -2.15 3.46
C ILE A 19 -5.91 -0.86 4.16
N LYS A 20 -6.74 -0.06 3.49
CA LYS A 20 -7.26 1.20 4.03
C LYS A 20 -8.11 1.00 5.29
N GLU A 21 -8.89 -0.08 5.35
CA GLU A 21 -9.65 -0.44 6.54
C GLU A 21 -8.75 -0.68 7.76
N VAL A 22 -7.65 -1.44 7.58
CA VAL A 22 -6.69 -1.71 8.66
C VAL A 22 -5.95 -0.44 9.08
N LEU A 23 -5.54 0.39 8.12
CA LEU A 23 -4.87 1.66 8.38
C LEU A 23 -5.77 2.67 9.13
N GLY A 24 -7.08 2.65 8.86
CA GLY A 24 -8.05 3.50 9.55
C GLY A 24 -8.47 2.99 10.94
N SER A 25 -8.02 1.81 11.35
CA SER A 25 -8.42 1.22 12.63
C SER A 25 -7.78 1.95 13.81
N THR A 26 -8.62 2.49 14.71
CA THR A 26 -8.17 3.16 15.95
C THR A 26 -7.35 2.24 16.85
N LYS A 27 -7.56 0.91 16.74
CA LYS A 27 -6.79 -0.11 17.43
C LYS A 27 -5.28 -0.03 17.15
N TYR A 28 -4.90 0.38 15.93
CA TYR A 28 -3.50 0.41 15.47
C TYR A 28 -2.96 1.83 15.28
N ALA A 29 -3.68 2.87 15.72
CA ALA A 29 -3.36 4.28 15.42
C ALA A 29 -1.96 4.76 15.87
N ARG A 30 -1.31 4.05 16.79
CA ARG A 30 0.05 4.39 17.29
C ARG A 30 1.13 3.40 16.85
N TYR A 31 0.79 2.44 16.01
CA TYR A 31 1.73 1.43 15.53
C TYR A 31 2.49 1.98 14.34
N GLN A 32 3.77 1.65 14.26
CA GLN A 32 4.54 1.89 13.04
C GLN A 32 4.09 0.91 11.95
N ILE A 33 3.98 1.42 10.73
CA ILE A 33 3.53 0.65 9.57
C ILE A 33 4.75 0.27 8.74
N ALA A 34 4.87 -1.02 8.41
CA ALA A 34 5.88 -1.53 7.48
C ALA A 34 5.18 -2.31 6.36
N PHE A 35 5.43 -1.89 5.11
CA PHE A 35 5.06 -2.65 3.93
C PHE A 35 6.27 -3.46 3.45
N THR A 36 6.08 -4.75 3.19
CA THR A 36 7.13 -5.64 2.70
C THR A 36 6.60 -6.55 1.60
N GLY A 37 7.50 -7.03 0.76
CA GLY A 37 7.17 -8.00 -0.28
C GLY A 37 8.38 -8.38 -1.11
N HIS A 38 8.30 -9.53 -1.77
CA HIS A 38 9.35 -10.07 -2.64
C HIS A 38 8.88 -10.07 -4.09
N SER A 39 9.78 -9.79 -5.04
CA SER A 39 9.48 -9.76 -6.48
C SER A 39 8.28 -8.84 -6.79
N LEU A 40 7.20 -9.36 -7.38
CA LEU A 40 5.93 -8.64 -7.56
C LEU A 40 5.45 -7.97 -6.27
N GLY A 41 5.48 -8.71 -5.16
CA GLY A 41 5.05 -8.19 -3.86
C GLY A 41 5.88 -6.99 -3.41
N GLY A 42 7.16 -6.91 -3.79
CA GLY A 42 8.02 -5.78 -3.47
C GLY A 42 7.57 -4.51 -4.19
N ALA A 43 7.22 -4.62 -5.48
CA ALA A 43 6.68 -3.50 -6.24
C ALA A 43 5.34 -3.02 -5.66
N LEU A 44 4.46 -3.95 -5.28
CA LEU A 44 3.18 -3.61 -4.64
C LEU A 44 3.38 -2.98 -3.25
N ALA A 45 4.33 -3.48 -2.46
CA ALA A 45 4.66 -2.94 -1.14
C ALA A 45 5.16 -1.49 -1.22
N VAL A 46 6.07 -1.20 -2.15
CA VAL A 46 6.59 0.18 -2.35
C VAL A 46 5.47 1.13 -2.78
N LEU A 47 4.59 0.70 -3.68
CA LEU A 47 3.46 1.51 -4.13
C LEU A 47 2.42 1.72 -3.03
N ALA A 48 2.12 0.69 -2.22
CA ALA A 48 1.23 0.82 -1.08
C ALA A 48 1.80 1.80 -0.04
N ALA A 49 3.09 1.69 0.28
CA ALA A 49 3.77 2.62 1.18
C ALA A 49 3.72 4.07 0.67
N ALA A 50 4.03 4.28 -0.62
CA ALA A 50 3.96 5.60 -1.24
C ALA A 50 2.54 6.18 -1.23
N ARG A 51 1.52 5.34 -1.43
CA ARG A 51 0.12 5.76 -1.40
C ARG A 51 -0.35 6.11 0.01
N THR A 52 0.05 5.36 1.03
CA THR A 52 -0.31 5.63 2.43
C THR A 52 0.13 7.01 2.91
N VAL A 53 1.23 7.55 2.39
CA VAL A 53 1.72 8.90 2.75
C VAL A 53 1.03 10.01 1.92
N ALA A 54 0.49 9.66 0.76
CA ALA A 54 -0.12 10.61 -0.16
C ALA A 54 -1.63 10.84 0.07
N GLU A 55 -2.30 9.94 0.79
CA GLU A 55 -3.67 10.10 1.29
C GLU A 55 -3.68 10.70 2.70
#